data_AF-A0A026VVG3-F1
#
_entry.id   AF-A0A026VVG3-F1
#
_cell.length_a   1.000
_cell.length_b   1.000
_cell.length_c   1.000
_cell.angle_alpha   90.00
_cell.angle_beta   90.00
_cell.angle_gamma   90.00
#
_symmetry.space_group_name_H-M   'P 1'
#
loop_
_entity.id
_entity.type
_entity.pdbx_description
1 polymer ?
#
loop_
_entity_poly.entity_id
_entity_poly.type
_entity_poly.pdbx_seq_one_letter_code
_entity_poly.pdbx_strand_id
1 'polypeptide(L)' 'MWYQHGGCPAHNARVAPTVLHETFPEHWIGRGGHISWPARSPDLNPLDFFVGNVKEHCLQ' A
#
# COMPACT_ATOMS: atom_id res chain seq x y z
N MET A 1 8.45 12.35 4.48
CA MET A 1 8.10 10.96 4.89
C MET A 1 7.23 10.38 3.79
N TRP A 2 7.46 9.12 3.38
CA TRP A 2 6.70 8.48 2.31
C TRP A 2 5.65 7.52 2.87
N TYR A 3 4.48 7.47 2.25
CA TYR A 3 3.41 6.51 2.57
C TYR A 3 3.12 5.61 1.37
N GLN A 4 3.04 4.30 1.59
CA GLN A 4 2.71 3.32 0.54
C GLN A 4 1.59 2.41 1.02
N HIS A 5 0.56 2.22 0.20
CA HIS A 5 -0.48 1.21 0.45
C HIS A 5 -0.88 0.50 -0.85
N GLY A 6 -1.28 -0.77 -0.72
CA GLY A 6 -1.70 -1.60 -1.84
C GLY A 6 -3.12 -1.29 -2.36
N GLY A 7 -3.50 -1.97 -3.43
CA GLY A 7 -4.81 -1.82 -4.08
C GLY A 7 -6.00 -2.48 -3.37
N CYS A 8 -5.89 -2.85 -2.08
CA CYS A 8 -6.96 -3.52 -1.35
C CYS A 8 -8.22 -2.61 -1.28
N PRO A 9 -9.42 -3.09 -1.63
CA PRO A 9 -10.64 -2.27 -1.61
C PRO A 9 -10.91 -1.61 -0.26
N ALA A 10 -10.58 -2.29 0.85
CA ALA A 10 -10.75 -1.76 2.20
C ALA A 10 -9.98 -0.46 2.46
N HIS A 11 -8.85 -0.26 1.76
CA HIS A 11 -7.98 0.91 1.94
C HIS A 11 -8.28 2.02 0.94
N ASN A 12 -9.25 1.82 0.04
CA ASN A 12 -9.55 2.71 -1.08
C ASN A 12 -10.92 3.40 -0.94
N ALA A 13 -11.33 3.67 0.30
CA ALA A 13 -12.46 4.54 0.56
C ALA A 13 -12.25 5.90 -0.13
N ARG A 14 -13.33 6.52 -0.61
CA ARG A 14 -13.28 7.80 -1.33
C ARG A 14 -12.57 8.92 -0.56
N VAL A 15 -12.59 8.86 0.78
CA VAL A 15 -11.94 9.83 1.67
C VAL A 15 -10.43 9.63 1.79
N ALA A 16 -9.92 8.42 1.54
CA ALA A 16 -8.52 8.08 1.80
C ALA A 16 -7.54 8.90 0.95
N PRO A 17 -7.76 9.10 -0.37
CA PRO A 17 -6.88 9.95 -1.17
C PRO A 17 -6.80 11.41 -0.67
N THR A 18 -7.90 11.98 -0.17
CA THR A 18 -7.92 13.34 0.37
C THR A 18 -7.02 13.47 1.58
N VAL A 19 -7.19 12.57 2.56
CA VAL A 19 -6.36 12.56 3.78
C VAL A 19 -4.88 12.34 3.44
N LEU A 20 -4.59 11.43 2.50
CA LEU A 20 -3.22 11.12 2.10
C LEU A 20 -2.56 12.28 1.35
N HIS A 21 -3.32 13.02 0.53
CA HIS A 21 -2.80 14.20 -0.16
C HIS A 21 -2.51 15.36 0.81
N GLU A 22 -3.34 15.54 1.83
CA GLU A 22 -3.11 16.57 2.88
C GLU A 22 -1.95 16.20 3.82
N THR A 23 -1.83 14.92 4.17
CA THR A 23 -0.84 14.44 5.15
C THR A 23 0.53 14.16 4.51
N PHE A 24 0.55 13.70 3.26
CA PHE A 24 1.76 13.29 2.53
C PHE A 24 1.74 13.88 1.12
N PRO A 25 1.74 15.23 0.97
CA PRO A 25 1.69 15.87 -0.34
C PRO A 25 2.82 15.36 -1.23
N GLU A 26 2.48 14.86 -2.42
CA GLU A 26 3.39 14.27 -3.42
C GLU A 26 4.23 13.07 -2.94
N HIS A 27 4.07 12.63 -1.70
CA HIS A 27 4.89 11.62 -1.04
C HIS A 27 4.08 10.39 -0.64
N TRP A 28 3.08 10.03 -1.44
CA TRP A 28 2.35 8.78 -1.25
C TRP A 28 2.08 8.02 -2.54
N ILE A 29 2.09 6.70 -2.39
CA ILE A 29 2.01 5.72 -3.47
C ILE A 29 0.80 4.83 -3.21
N GLY A 30 -0.11 4.75 -4.18
CA GLY A 30 -1.40 4.11 -3.99
C GLY A 30 -2.38 4.38 -5.12
N ARG A 31 -3.62 3.93 -4.97
CA ARG A 31 -4.65 4.17 -5.99
C ARG A 31 -5.10 5.64 -5.93
N GLY A 32 -4.75 6.40 -6.97
CA GLY A 32 -5.03 7.85 -7.04
C GLY A 32 -3.99 8.73 -6.36
N GLY A 33 -2.86 8.16 -5.94
CA GLY A 33 -1.71 8.90 -5.44
C GLY A 33 -0.83 9.47 -6.55
N HIS A 34 0.20 10.22 -6.16
CA HIS A 34 1.16 10.81 -7.09
C HIS A 34 1.84 9.74 -7.94
N ILE A 35 2.16 8.59 -7.32
CA ILE A 35 2.61 7.39 -8.02
C ILE A 35 1.52 6.34 -7.90
N SER A 36 0.96 5.92 -9.04
CA SER A 36 -0.05 4.86 -9.07
C SER A 36 0.60 3.50 -8.84
N TRP A 37 0.07 2.73 -7.89
CA TRP A 37 0.55 1.36 -7.64
C TRP A 37 -0.01 0.37 -8.68
N PRO A 38 0.82 -0.53 -9.23
CA PRO A 38 0.34 -1.59 -10.11
C PRO A 38 -0.58 -2.57 -9.36
N ALA A 39 -1.61 -3.07 -10.04
CA ALA A 39 -2.52 -4.05 -9.47
C ALA A 39 -1.81 -5.41 -9.31
N ARG A 40 -1.99 -6.06 -8.14
CA ARG A 40 -1.48 -7.42 -7.84
C ARG A 40 0.06 -7.54 -7.84
N SER A 41 0.75 -6.56 -7.28
CA SER A 41 2.21 -6.60 -7.05
C SER A 41 2.56 -6.68 -5.56
N PRO A 42 2.36 -7.85 -4.90
CA PRO A 42 2.76 -8.06 -3.51
C PRO A 42 4.29 -8.11 -3.33
N ASP A 43 5.02 -8.44 -4.39
CA ASP A 43 6.49 -8.41 -4.46
C ASP A 43 7.07 -7.00 -4.28
N LEU A 44 6.29 -5.97 -4.59
CA LEU A 44 6.70 -4.57 -4.47
C LEU A 44 6.32 -3.95 -3.12
N ASN A 45 5.58 -4.67 -2.26
CA ASN A 45 5.18 -4.18 -0.95
C ASN A 45 5.99 -4.89 0.15
N PRO A 46 6.86 -4.17 0.88
CA PRO A 46 7.66 -4.74 1.96
C PRO A 46 6.82 -5.47 3.01
N LEU A 47 5.60 -5.00 3.28
CA LEU A 47 4.69 -5.63 4.24
C LEU A 47 4.16 -6.96 3.73
N ASP A 48 3.76 -7.05 2.45
CA ASP A 48 3.27 -8.30 1.86
C ASP A 48 4.39 -9.34 1.78
N PHE A 49 5.63 -8.92 1.48
CA PHE A 49 6.81 -9.78 1.56
C PHE A 49 7.04 -10.30 2.98
N PHE A 50 7.03 -9.43 3.99
CA PHE A 50 7.22 -9.82 5.38
C PHE A 50 6.13 -10.78 5.87
N VAL A 51 4.85 -10.47 5.61
CA VAL A 51 3.72 -11.33 6.02
C VAL A 51 3.77 -12.68 5.31
N GLY A 52 4.19 -12.72 4.04
CA GLY A 52 4.45 -13.97 3.31
C GLY A 52 5.47 -14.85 4.01
N ASN A 53 6.63 -14.30 4.36
CA ASN A 53 7.69 -15.02 5.09
C ASN A 53 7.21 -15.52 6.46
N VAL A 54 6.48 -14.69 7.21
CA VAL A 54 5.92 -15.08 8.52
C VAL A 54 4.96 -16.26 8.35
N LYS A 55 4.10 -16.21 7.33
CA LYS A 55 3.16 -17.30 7.04
C LYS A 55 3.89 -18.60 6.69
N GLU A 56 4.95 -18.54 5.89
CA GLU A 56 5.77 -19.71 5.57
C GLU A 56 6.42 -20.31 6.83
N HIS A 57 6.94 -19.46 7.72
CA HIS A 57 7.56 -19.92 8.97
C HIS A 57 6.55 -20.51 9.98
N CYS A 58 5.33 -19.96 10.07
CA CYS A 58 4.28 -20.49 10.96
C CYS A 58 3.59 -21.76 10.42
N LEU A 59 3.84 -22.13 9.17
CA LEU A 59 3.32 -23.36 8.56
C LEU A 59 4.35 -24.51 8.56
N GLN A 60 5.54 -24.26 9.12
CA GLN A 60 6.54 -25.28 9.50
C GLN A 60 6.35 -25.67 10.96
#